data_AF-A0A2E2Y4S2-F1
#
_entry.id   AF-A0A2E2Y4S2-F1
#
_cell.length_a   1.000
_cell.length_b   1.000
_cell.length_c   1.000
_cell.angle_alpha   90.00
_cell.angle_beta   90.00
_cell.angle_gamma   90.00
#
_symmetry.space_group_name_H-M   'P 1'
#
loop_
_entity.id
_entity.type
_entity.pdbx_description
1 polymer ?
#
loop_
_entity_poly.entity_id
_entity_poly.type
_entity_poly.pdbx_seq_one_letter_code
_entity_poly.pdbx_strand_id
1 'polypeptide(L)'
;MLDIDTEEELVQLVGGKFRLTALIQKRMAELNRGAPPLVEFENNKKPDLRTIVIKEILDGKIELAPMEELDHALQEAITTEKPEEAEGSGGDGEGDEDGDGNEIYGSDIKKIKEQRIKELAQLLNQKK
;
A
#
# COMPACT_ATOMS: atom_id res chain seq x y z
N MET A 1 -4.14 18.81 -13.65
CA MET A 1 -3.88 18.07 -14.91
C MET A 1 -2.36 17.98 -15.03
N LEU A 2 -1.79 16.82 -15.37
CA LEU A 2 -0.36 16.80 -15.70
C LEU A 2 -0.16 17.40 -17.07
N ASP A 3 0.99 18.03 -17.25
CA ASP A 3 1.46 18.39 -18.58
C ASP A 3 1.68 17.09 -19.38
N ILE A 4 1.26 17.11 -20.63
CA ILE A 4 1.27 15.93 -21.51
C ILE A 4 2.69 15.37 -21.64
N ASP A 5 3.69 16.25 -21.73
CA ASP A 5 5.10 15.89 -21.87
C ASP A 5 5.61 15.13 -20.64
N THR A 6 5.23 15.57 -19.44
CA THR A 6 5.61 14.88 -18.19
C THR A 6 4.93 13.53 -18.06
N GLU A 7 3.68 13.39 -18.52
CA GLU A 7 3.01 12.08 -18.52
C GLU A 7 3.73 11.10 -19.45
N GLU A 8 4.13 11.55 -20.64
CA GLU A 8 4.81 10.70 -21.61
C GLU A 8 6.19 10.27 -21.10
N GLU A 9 6.93 11.17 -20.45
CA GLU A 9 8.20 10.87 -19.78
C GLU A 9 8.03 9.81 -18.65
N LEU A 10 7.04 9.99 -17.78
CA LEU A 10 6.73 9.03 -16.72
C LEU A 10 6.37 7.64 -17.28
N VAL A 11 5.63 7.60 -18.39
CA VAL A 11 5.24 6.35 -19.05
C VAL A 11 6.47 5.65 -19.62
N GLN A 12 7.40 6.39 -20.23
CA GLN A 12 8.64 5.83 -20.77
C GLN A 12 9.53 5.30 -19.64
N LEU A 13 9.65 6.02 -18.53
CA LEU A 13 10.48 5.62 -17.39
C LEU A 13 9.99 4.33 -16.72
N VAL A 14 8.68 4.21 -16.51
CA VAL A 14 8.07 3.06 -15.80
C VAL A 14 7.77 1.88 -16.74
N GLY A 15 7.89 2.08 -18.06
CA GLY A 15 7.67 1.04 -19.06
C GLY A 15 6.20 0.76 -19.36
N GLY A 16 5.34 1.79 -19.31
CA GLY A 16 3.94 1.72 -19.76
C GLY A 16 2.91 2.34 -18.81
N LYS A 17 1.75 2.72 -19.36
CA LYS A 17 0.65 3.39 -18.63
C LYS A 17 0.05 2.55 -17.51
N PHE A 18 -0.07 1.23 -17.70
CA PHE A 18 -0.59 0.32 -16.68
C PHE A 18 0.36 0.22 -15.48
N ARG A 19 1.67 0.07 -15.73
CA ARG A 19 2.69 0.04 -14.69
C ARG A 19 2.78 1.38 -13.95
N LEU A 20 2.71 2.49 -14.67
CA LEU A 20 2.65 3.83 -14.06
C LEU A 20 1.44 3.96 -13.11
N THR A 21 0.27 3.52 -13.55
CA THR A 21 -0.95 3.56 -12.73
C THR A 21 -0.81 2.71 -11.47
N ALA A 22 -0.30 1.49 -11.60
CA ALA A 22 -0.07 0.58 -10.47
C ALA A 22 0.97 1.14 -9.48
N LEU A 23 2.09 1.67 -9.97
CA LEU A 23 3.12 2.30 -9.16
C LEU A 23 2.57 3.50 -8.38
N ILE A 24 1.81 4.37 -9.05
CA ILE A 24 1.19 5.52 -8.40
C ILE A 24 0.22 5.07 -7.30
N GLN A 25 -0.65 4.11 -7.60
CA GLN A 25 -1.63 3.60 -6.62
C GLN A 25 -0.94 2.98 -5.39
N LYS A 26 0.07 2.13 -5.61
CA LYS A 26 0.83 1.48 -4.53
C LYS A 26 1.52 2.52 -3.65
N ARG A 27 2.25 3.46 -4.27
CA ARG A 27 2.97 4.49 -3.52
C ARG A 27 2.04 5.45 -2.78
N MET A 28 0.92 5.85 -3.39
CA MET A 28 -0.09 6.65 -2.70
C MET A 28 -0.65 5.92 -1.47
N ALA A 29 -0.82 4.60 -1.53
CA ALA A 29 -1.27 3.82 -0.38
C ALA A 29 -0.22 3.78 0.74
N GLU A 30 1.08 3.67 0.43
CA GLU A 30 2.18 3.74 1.40
C GLU A 30 2.24 5.10 2.09
N LEU A 31 2.18 6.19 1.33
CA LEU A 31 2.17 7.55 1.88
C LEU A 31 0.95 7.78 2.78
N ASN A 32 -0.22 7.26 2.40
CA ASN A 32 -1.44 7.31 3.23
C ASN A 32 -1.31 6.52 4.54
N ARG A 33 -0.51 5.44 4.55
CA ARG A 33 -0.18 4.67 5.77
C ARG A 33 0.87 5.36 6.64
N GLY A 34 1.43 6.49 6.20
CA GLY A 34 2.39 7.28 6.95
C GLY A 34 3.85 7.06 6.56
N ALA A 35 4.12 6.38 5.43
CA ALA A 35 5.49 6.29 4.91
C ALA A 35 6.05 7.69 4.61
N PRO A 36 7.34 7.95 4.91
CA PRO A 36 7.94 9.24 4.61
C PRO A 36 8.13 9.42 3.08
N PRO A 37 8.00 10.65 2.57
CA PRO A 37 8.45 11.00 1.23
C PRO A 37 9.96 10.74 1.06
N LEU A 38 10.38 10.27 -0.11
CA LEU A 38 11.79 10.02 -0.45
C LEU A 38 12.47 11.23 -1.11
N VAL A 39 11.71 12.30 -1.34
CA VAL A 39 12.17 13.52 -1.99
C VAL A 39 11.91 14.72 -1.08
N GLU A 40 12.88 15.64 -1.06
CA GLU A 40 12.79 16.87 -0.28
C GLU A 40 12.04 17.96 -1.06
N PHE A 41 11.33 18.82 -0.33
CA PHE A 41 10.62 19.96 -0.88
C PHE A 41 11.10 21.23 -0.17
N GLU A 42 11.66 22.17 -0.93
CA GLU A 42 12.33 23.36 -0.40
C GLU A 42 11.40 24.38 0.29
N ASN A 43 10.08 24.24 0.16
CA ASN A 43 9.15 25.35 0.39
C ASN A 43 8.25 25.27 1.63
N ASN A 44 8.52 24.40 2.63
CA ASN A 44 7.74 24.26 3.89
C ASN A 44 6.21 24.03 3.73
N LYS A 45 5.67 24.00 2.50
CA LYS A 45 4.31 23.61 2.20
C LYS A 45 4.27 22.10 2.11
N LYS A 46 3.31 21.48 2.81
CA LYS A 46 2.96 20.08 2.59
C LYS A 46 2.54 19.91 1.13
N PRO A 47 3.32 19.21 0.29
CA PRO A 47 2.92 18.95 -1.07
C PRO A 47 1.79 17.92 -1.10
N ASP A 48 0.98 17.97 -2.15
CA ASP A 48 -0.04 16.95 -2.38
C ASP A 48 0.61 15.58 -2.60
N LEU A 49 -0.04 14.51 -2.12
CA LEU A 49 0.44 13.13 -2.26
C LEU A 49 0.83 12.81 -3.70
N ARG A 50 0.02 13.24 -4.66
CA ARG A 50 0.27 13.03 -6.08
C ARG A 50 1.57 13.67 -6.56
N THR A 51 1.87 14.87 -6.09
CA THR A 51 3.10 15.62 -6.44
C THR A 51 4.33 14.92 -5.88
N ILE A 52 4.22 14.35 -4.68
CA ILE A 52 5.28 13.54 -4.07
C ILE A 52 5.59 12.34 -4.95
N VAL A 53 4.58 11.53 -5.27
CA VAL A 53 4.76 10.32 -6.06
C VAL A 53 5.37 10.62 -7.43
N ILE A 54 4.90 11.65 -8.12
CA ILE A 54 5.42 12.01 -9.44
C ILE A 54 6.89 12.40 -9.36
N LYS A 55 7.25 13.22 -8.37
CA LYS A 55 8.64 13.63 -8.16
C LYS A 55 9.53 12.45 -7.79
N GLU A 56 9.06 11.53 -6.97
CA GLU A 56 9.78 10.30 -6.64
C GLU A 56 10.03 9.41 -7.85
N ILE A 57 9.07 9.32 -8.79
CA ILE A 57 9.24 8.58 -10.05
C ILE A 57 10.27 9.29 -10.93
N LEU A 58 10.13 10.60 -11.14
CA LEU A 58 11.06 11.39 -11.98
C LEU A 58 12.50 11.35 -11.43
N ASP A 59 12.66 11.41 -10.10
CA ASP A 59 13.96 11.34 -9.42
C ASP A 59 14.48 9.88 -9.34
N GLY A 60 13.77 8.90 -9.90
CA GLY A 60 14.15 7.49 -9.95
C GLY A 60 14.26 6.83 -8.57
N LYS A 61 13.51 7.32 -7.58
CA LYS A 61 13.57 6.85 -6.18
C LYS A 61 12.68 5.66 -5.89
N ILE A 62 11.69 5.41 -6.75
CA ILE A 62 10.73 4.31 -6.60
C ILE A 62 10.56 3.57 -7.92
N GLU A 63 10.38 2.26 -7.83
CA GLU A 63 10.10 1.38 -8.96
C GLU A 63 9.15 0.24 -8.57
N LEU A 64 8.55 -0.42 -9.56
CA LEU A 64 7.79 -1.64 -9.32
C LEU A 64 8.77 -2.81 -9.16
N ALA A 65 8.74 -3.46 -8.00
CA ALA A 65 9.46 -4.70 -7.81
C ALA A 65 8.99 -5.78 -8.81
N PRO A 66 9.92 -6.57 -9.38
CA PRO A 66 9.56 -7.79 -10.12
C PRO A 66 8.83 -8.77 -9.19
N MET A 67 7.97 -9.60 -9.78
CA MET A 67 7.07 -10.48 -9.02
C MET A 67 7.84 -11.41 -8.08
N GLU A 68 9.00 -11.94 -8.51
CA GLU A 68 9.84 -12.80 -7.67
C GLU A 68 10.40 -12.12 -6.41
N GLU A 69 10.73 -10.82 -6.46
CA GLU A 69 11.32 -10.11 -5.30
C GLU A 69 10.27 -9.81 -4.23
N LEU A 70 8.99 -9.67 -4.61
CA LEU A 70 7.91 -9.42 -3.67
C LEU A 70 7.64 -10.66 -2.81
N ASP A 71 7.67 -11.86 -3.43
CA ASP A 71 7.50 -13.13 -2.73
C ASP A 71 8.65 -13.35 -1.74
N HIS A 72 9.90 -13.06 -2.13
CA HIS A 72 11.06 -13.19 -1.25
C HIS A 72 11.01 -12.22 -0.05
N ALA A 73 10.67 -10.95 -0.28
CA ALA A 73 10.57 -9.97 0.81
C ALA A 73 9.43 -10.30 1.80
N LEU A 74 8.30 -10.81 1.30
CA LEU A 74 7.20 -11.31 2.13
C LEU A 74 7.63 -12.55 2.92
N GLN A 75 8.32 -13.49 2.28
CA GLN A 75 8.80 -14.72 2.91
C GLN A 75 9.82 -14.42 4.02
N GLU A 76 10.74 -13.49 3.79
CA GLU A 76 11.72 -13.03 4.78
C GLU A 76 11.04 -12.39 6.00
N ALA A 77 10.09 -11.49 5.77
CA ALA A 77 9.33 -10.83 6.84
C ALA A 77 8.53 -11.84 7.70
N ILE A 78 7.94 -12.87 7.08
CA ILE A 78 7.22 -13.94 7.79
C ILE A 78 8.18 -14.81 8.62
N THR A 79 9.40 -15.07 8.12
CA THR A 79 10.39 -15.86 8.85
C THR A 79 11.01 -15.14 10.04
N THR A 80 11.17 -13.82 9.99
CA THR A 80 11.73 -13.02 11.10
C THR A 80 10.81 -12.85 12.29
N GLU A 81 9.49 -13.10 12.14
CA GLU A 81 8.51 -12.95 13.23
C GLU A 81 8.15 -14.27 13.93
N LYS A 82 8.73 -15.41 13.53
CA LYS A 82 8.43 -16.70 14.16
C LYS A 82 9.26 -16.86 15.45
N PRO A 83 8.66 -16.89 16.65
CA PRO A 83 9.37 -17.24 17.86
C PRO A 83 9.75 -18.72 17.77
N GLU A 84 11.04 -19.01 17.96
CA GLU A 84 11.58 -20.36 17.99
C GLU A 84 11.12 -21.07 19.25
N GLU A 85 10.02 -21.85 19.27
CA GLU A 85 9.85 -22.89 20.29
C GLU A 85 9.16 -24.17 19.76
N ALA A 86 9.91 -25.26 19.95
CA ALA A 86 9.53 -26.63 20.25
C ALA A 86 9.01 -27.57 19.13
N GLU A 87 9.85 -28.57 18.86
CA GLU A 87 9.43 -29.89 18.39
C GLU A 87 8.40 -30.52 19.34
N GLY A 88 7.36 -31.12 18.76
CA GLY A 88 6.31 -31.82 19.50
C GLY A 88 5.49 -32.72 18.58
N SER A 89 5.82 -34.01 18.62
CA SER A 89 5.11 -35.13 18.03
C SER A 89 3.58 -35.14 18.32
N GLY A 90 2.80 -35.51 17.29
CA GLY A 90 1.59 -36.33 17.45
C GLY A 90 0.24 -35.65 17.22
N GLY A 91 -0.59 -36.27 16.36
CA GLY A 91 -2.04 -36.13 16.42
C GLY A 91 -2.72 -35.99 15.06
N ASP A 92 -3.22 -37.11 14.54
CA ASP A 92 -4.16 -37.19 13.41
C ASP A 92 -5.41 -36.33 13.66
N GLY A 93 -5.90 -35.66 12.63
CA GLY A 93 -7.16 -34.92 12.64
C GLY A 93 -7.61 -34.58 11.22
N GLU A 94 -8.43 -35.45 10.64
CA GLU A 94 -9.28 -35.15 9.48
C GLU A 94 -10.21 -33.97 9.78
N GLY A 95 -10.42 -33.07 8.82
CA GLY A 95 -11.35 -31.95 8.94
C GLY A 95 -11.34 -31.02 7.72
N ASP A 96 -12.08 -31.43 6.70
CA ASP A 96 -12.88 -30.63 5.76
C ASP A 96 -12.24 -29.49 4.95
N GLU A 97 -12.22 -29.71 3.63
CA GLU A 97 -12.17 -28.69 2.60
C GLU A 97 -13.39 -27.77 2.69
N ASP A 98 -13.18 -26.49 3.04
CA ASP A 98 -14.05 -25.40 2.61
C ASP A 98 -13.16 -24.25 2.15
N GLY A 99 -13.02 -24.13 0.83
CA GLY A 99 -12.39 -22.98 0.22
C GLY A 99 -13.27 -21.74 0.38
N ASP A 100 -12.75 -20.71 1.06
CA ASP A 100 -13.11 -19.33 0.79
C ASP A 100 -11.85 -18.47 0.82
N GLY A 101 -11.37 -18.15 -0.37
CA GLY A 101 -10.14 -17.40 -0.59
C GLY A 101 -10.29 -15.95 -0.14
N ASN A 102 -9.73 -15.64 1.03
CA ASN A 102 -8.87 -14.48 1.24
C ASN A 102 -9.26 -13.14 0.56
N GLU A 103 -10.42 -12.54 0.90
CA GLU A 103 -10.66 -11.12 0.63
C GLU A 103 -10.19 -10.23 1.82
N ILE A 104 -8.88 -10.23 2.07
CA ILE A 104 -8.23 -9.41 3.12
C ILE A 104 -8.32 -7.90 2.81
N TYR A 105 -8.49 -7.48 1.55
CA TYR A 105 -8.35 -6.05 1.19
C TYR A 105 -9.65 -5.23 1.34
N GLY A 106 -10.82 -5.86 1.20
CA GLY A 106 -12.12 -5.16 1.19
C GLY A 106 -12.72 -4.97 2.58
N SER A 107 -12.50 -5.93 3.47
CA SER A 107 -13.08 -5.99 4.80
C SER A 107 -12.52 -4.90 5.73
N ASP A 108 -11.23 -4.58 5.62
CA ASP A 108 -10.60 -3.51 6.41
C ASP A 108 -11.00 -2.10 5.94
N ILE A 109 -11.12 -1.89 4.62
CA ILE A 109 -11.59 -0.61 4.06
C ILE A 109 -13.03 -0.30 4.48
N LYS A 110 -13.90 -1.33 4.53
CA LYS A 110 -15.29 -1.17 4.95
C LYS A 110 -15.38 -0.76 6.42
N LYS A 111 -14.61 -1.42 7.30
CA LYS A 111 -14.56 -1.10 8.75
C LYS A 111 -14.05 0.32 8.99
N ILE A 112 -13.00 0.76 8.29
CA ILE A 112 -12.45 2.11 8.41
C ILE A 112 -13.49 3.16 7.98
N LYS A 113 -14.18 2.96 6.85
CA LYS A 113 -15.22 3.90 6.39
C LYS A 113 -16.39 4.00 7.37
N GLU A 114 -16.83 2.86 7.90
CA GLU A 114 -17.95 2.79 8.84
C GLU A 114 -17.62 3.51 10.17
N GLN A 115 -16.40 3.32 10.69
CA GLN A 115 -15.91 4.06 11.87
C GLN A 115 -15.88 5.57 11.62
N ARG A 116 -15.36 6.02 10.47
CA ARG A 116 -15.31 7.45 10.13
C ARG A 116 -16.69 8.08 10.01
N ILE A 117 -17.65 7.38 9.42
CA ILE A 117 -19.04 7.84 9.34
C ILE A 117 -19.65 7.97 10.74
N LYS A 118 -19.38 7.00 11.62
CA LYS A 118 -19.86 7.00 13.00
C LYS A 118 -19.28 8.15 13.83
N GLU A 119 -17.98 8.42 13.70
CA GLU A 119 -17.30 9.56 14.33
C GLU A 119 -17.88 10.91 13.86
N LEU A 120 -18.06 11.08 12.54
CA LEU A 120 -18.65 12.29 11.95
C LEU A 120 -20.09 12.52 12.41
N ALA A 121 -20.91 11.46 12.45
CA ALA A 121 -22.27 11.54 12.94
C ALA A 121 -22.34 11.95 14.42
N GLN A 122 -21.43 11.42 15.26
CA GLN A 122 -21.33 11.81 16.68
C GLN A 122 -20.94 13.29 16.85
N LEU A 123 -19.98 13.78 16.07
CA LEU A 123 -19.56 15.19 16.06
C LEU A 123 -20.70 16.13 15.64
N LEU A 124 -21.53 15.71 14.68
CA LEU A 124 -22.68 16.49 14.24
C LEU A 124 -23.80 16.51 15.29
N ASN A 125 -24.00 15.42 16.03
CA ASN A 125 -25.02 15.33 17.08
C ASN A 125 -24.63 15.99 18.41
N GLN A 126 -23.33 16.23 18.66
CA GLN A 126 -22.86 16.96 19.84
C GLN A 126 -22.97 18.49 19.70
N LYS A 127 -23.29 19.00 18.50
CA LYS A 127 -23.36 20.44 18.22
C LYS A 127 -24.80 21.01 18.26
N LYS A 128 -25.73 20.29 18.90
CA LYS A 128 -27.13 20.70 19.09
C LYS A 128 -27.48 20.86 20.55
#